data_AF-A0A847A1K4-F1
#
_entry.id   AF-A0A847A1K4-F1
#
_cell.length_a   1.000
_cell.length_b   1.000
_cell.length_c   1.000
_cell.angle_alpha   90.00
_cell.angle_beta   90.00
_cell.angle_gamma   90.00
#
_symmetry.space_group_name_H-M   'P 1'
#
loop_
_entity.id
_entity.type
_entity.pdbx_description
1 polymer ?
#
loop_
_entity_poly.entity_id
_entity_poly.type
_entity_poly.pdbx_seq_one_letter_code
_entity_poly.pdbx_strand_id
1 'polypeptide(L)'
;MAKITIDDLKKIKEKVHKEMTLRDGDRRVKVTVHMGTCGIASGAKEVMDTLLEEIEAAKVHDVMVTTSGCMGLCSREPLVTVETLNAEPIKYEYVNPNKMRQIFKRHILAGEVQTPFVLAKGAEVLK
;
A
#
# COMPACT_ATOMS: atom_id res chain seq x y z
N MET A 1 8.40 31.57 7.92
CA MET A 1 7.65 30.29 7.91
C MET A 1 7.34 29.92 9.35
N ALA A 2 6.08 29.64 9.68
CA ALA A 2 5.71 29.24 11.03
C ALA A 2 6.41 27.93 11.38
N LYS A 3 7.13 27.90 12.52
CA LYS A 3 7.77 26.68 13.02
C LYS A 3 6.67 25.78 13.56
N ILE A 4 6.40 24.70 12.83
CA ILE A 4 5.58 23.59 13.32
C ILE A 4 6.28 23.00 14.55
N THR A 5 5.55 22.86 15.65
CA THR A 5 6.09 22.28 16.88
C THR A 5 5.98 20.76 16.87
N ILE A 6 6.70 20.08 17.77
CA ILE A 6 6.63 18.62 17.93
C ILE A 6 5.19 18.17 18.28
N ASP A 7 4.47 18.98 19.06
CA ASP A 7 3.08 18.68 19.41
C ASP A 7 2.12 18.87 18.23
N ASP A 8 2.39 19.84 17.35
CA ASP A 8 1.63 20.00 16.12
C ASP A 8 1.83 18.80 15.18
N LEU A 9 3.06 18.28 15.08
CA LEU A 9 3.37 17.06 14.33
C LEU A 9 2.64 15.84 14.89
N LYS A 10 2.58 15.68 16.22
CA LYS A 10 1.80 14.60 16.86
C LYS A 10 0.32 14.73 16.56
N LYS A 11 -0.25 15.93 16.69
CA LYS A 11 -1.67 16.19 16.36
C LYS A 11 -1.99 15.92 14.91
N ILE A 12 -1.10 16.30 13.98
CA ILE A 12 -1.28 16.00 12.54
C ILE A 12 -1.24 14.49 12.32
N LYS A 13 -0.26 13.78 12.90
CA LYS A 13 -0.16 12.31 12.80
C LYS A 13 -1.42 11.63 13.34
N GLU A 14 -1.88 12.00 14.52
CA GLU A 14 -3.07 11.43 15.15
C GLU A 14 -4.34 11.75 14.38
N LYS A 15 -4.50 12.99 13.90
CA LYS A 15 -5.64 13.40 13.09
C LYS A 15 -5.70 12.63 11.78
N VAL A 16 -4.57 12.52 11.06
CA VAL A 16 -4.49 11.75 9.82
C VAL A 16 -4.75 10.27 10.08
N HIS A 17 -4.17 9.72 11.15
CA HIS A 17 -4.40 8.32 11.51
C HIS A 17 -5.88 8.06 11.82
N LYS A 18 -6.52 8.92 12.61
CA LYS A 18 -7.92 8.82 13.00
C LYS A 18 -8.89 9.08 11.84
N GLU A 19 -8.60 10.03 10.96
CA GLU A 19 -9.36 10.26 9.72
C GLU A 19 -9.24 9.08 8.74
N MET A 20 -8.07 8.40 8.71
CA MET A 20 -7.91 7.13 8.00
C MET A 20 -8.74 6.02 8.66
N THR A 21 -8.68 5.85 9.99
CA THR A 21 -9.45 4.79 10.68
C THR A 21 -10.96 4.99 10.57
N LEU A 22 -11.45 6.24 10.59
CA LEU A 22 -12.87 6.55 10.41
C LEU A 22 -13.37 6.23 8.99
N ARG A 23 -12.47 6.13 8.00
CA ARG A 23 -12.75 5.66 6.63
C ARG A 23 -12.62 4.14 6.47
N ASP A 24 -12.06 3.44 7.45
CA ASP A 24 -11.83 1.99 7.42
C ASP A 24 -13.08 1.17 7.81
N GLY A 25 -14.14 1.79 8.35
CA GLY A 25 -15.38 1.08 8.74
C GLY A 25 -16.05 0.30 7.61
N ASP A 26 -15.79 0.66 6.35
CA ASP A 26 -16.27 -0.01 5.13
C ASP A 26 -15.16 -0.67 4.30
N ARG A 27 -13.88 -0.53 4.69
CA ARG A 27 -12.73 -0.96 3.85
C ARG A 27 -11.87 -1.99 4.55
N ARG A 28 -11.83 -3.19 3.98
CA ARG A 28 -11.13 -4.36 4.51
C ARG A 28 -9.63 -4.35 4.23
N VAL A 29 -9.23 -3.77 3.09
CA VAL A 29 -7.84 -3.79 2.62
C VAL A 29 -7.45 -2.42 2.11
N LYS A 30 -6.24 -1.96 2.46
CA LYS A 30 -5.60 -0.79 1.88
C LYS A 30 -4.37 -1.23 1.09
N VAL A 31 -4.30 -0.80 -0.16
CA VAL A 31 -3.19 -1.07 -1.07
C VAL A 31 -2.48 0.24 -1.37
N THR A 32 -1.19 0.30 -1.07
CA THR A 32 -0.33 1.45 -1.36
C THR A 32 0.64 1.09 -2.48
N VAL A 33 0.56 1.79 -3.61
CA VAL A 33 1.56 1.71 -4.68
C VAL A 33 2.60 2.81 -4.47
N HIS A 34 3.88 2.45 -4.41
CA HIS A 34 4.97 3.42 -4.21
C HIS A 34 5.41 4.00 -5.56
N MET A 35 5.03 5.25 -5.78
CA MET A 35 5.14 5.99 -7.04
C MET A 35 6.28 7.03 -6.98
N GLY A 36 7.38 6.72 -6.30
CA GLY A 36 8.61 7.52 -6.39
C GLY A 36 9.19 7.54 -7.80
N THR A 37 10.18 8.40 -8.08
CA THR A 37 10.79 8.51 -9.43
C THR A 37 11.29 7.17 -9.97
N CYS A 38 12.04 6.42 -9.14
CA CYS A 38 12.55 5.11 -9.50
C CYS A 38 11.41 4.08 -9.63
N GLY A 39 10.37 4.18 -8.80
CA GLY A 39 9.16 3.35 -8.89
C GLY A 39 8.42 3.53 -10.21
N ILE A 40 8.18 4.78 -10.61
CA ILE A 40 7.57 5.12 -11.90
C ILE A 40 8.46 4.61 -13.04
N ALA A 41 9.77 4.84 -12.97
CA ALA A 41 10.72 4.35 -13.99
C ALA A 41 10.77 2.82 -14.08
N SER A 42 10.46 2.11 -12.99
CA SER A 42 10.46 0.65 -12.93
C SER A 42 9.09 0.02 -13.26
N GLY A 43 8.08 0.82 -13.61
CA GLY A 43 6.75 0.32 -14.02
C GLY A 43 5.64 0.42 -12.96
N ALA A 44 5.80 1.22 -11.90
CA ALA A 44 4.77 1.36 -10.86
C ALA A 44 3.43 1.90 -11.41
N LYS A 45 3.45 2.67 -12.51
CA LYS A 45 2.23 3.13 -13.19
C LYS A 45 1.41 1.96 -13.74
N GLU A 46 2.05 1.02 -14.43
CA GLU A 46 1.38 -0.15 -15.00
C GLU A 46 0.82 -1.05 -13.89
N VAL A 47 1.54 -1.14 -12.77
CA VAL A 47 1.08 -1.84 -11.56
C VAL A 47 -0.18 -1.18 -10.99
N MET A 48 -0.20 0.16 -10.90
CA MET A 48 -1.38 0.90 -10.44
C MET A 48 -2.57 0.69 -11.37
N ASP A 49 -2.37 0.85 -12.68
CA ASP A 49 -3.43 0.69 -13.68
C ASP A 49 -4.03 -0.73 -13.60
N THR A 50 -3.17 -1.75 -13.53
CA THR A 50 -3.59 -3.16 -13.39
C THR A 50 -4.39 -3.39 -12.10
N LEU A 51 -4.01 -2.76 -10.98
CA LEU A 51 -4.74 -2.89 -9.72
C LEU A 51 -6.15 -2.30 -9.85
N LEU A 52 -6.28 -1.12 -10.47
CA LEU A 52 -7.58 -0.46 -10.66
C LEU A 52 -8.48 -1.27 -11.60
N GLU A 53 -7.94 -1.79 -12.70
CA GLU A 53 -8.67 -2.68 -13.62
C GLU A 53 -9.22 -3.93 -12.94
N GLU A 54 -8.42 -4.60 -12.10
CA GLU A 54 -8.86 -5.81 -11.40
C GLU A 54 -9.92 -5.50 -10.33
N ILE A 55 -9.82 -4.35 -9.64
CA ILE A 55 -10.85 -3.89 -8.69
C ILE A 55 -12.18 -3.65 -9.40
N GLU A 56 -12.14 -2.95 -10.55
CA GLU A 56 -13.32 -2.66 -11.35
C GLU A 56 -13.94 -3.95 -11.91
N ALA A 57 -13.12 -4.84 -12.48
CA ALA A 57 -13.56 -6.12 -13.02
C ALA A 57 -14.20 -7.04 -11.98
N ALA A 58 -13.65 -7.05 -10.75
CA ALA A 58 -14.18 -7.83 -9.64
C ALA A 58 -15.36 -7.16 -8.92
N LYS A 59 -15.68 -5.89 -9.24
CA LYS A 59 -16.71 -5.07 -8.57
C LYS A 59 -16.53 -5.02 -7.05
N VAL A 60 -15.28 -4.83 -6.63
CA VAL A 60 -14.89 -4.83 -5.22
C VAL A 60 -14.90 -3.39 -4.70
N HIS A 61 -15.61 -3.14 -3.61
CA HIS A 61 -15.79 -1.79 -3.04
C HIS A 61 -15.10 -1.60 -1.69
N ASP A 62 -14.60 -2.68 -1.08
CA ASP A 62 -13.97 -2.70 0.24
C ASP A 62 -12.44 -2.60 0.18
N VAL A 63 -11.88 -2.22 -0.98
CA VAL A 63 -10.43 -2.03 -1.18
C VAL A 63 -10.12 -0.54 -1.37
N MET A 64 -9.31 0.01 -0.47
CA MET A 64 -8.75 1.35 -0.61
C MET A 64 -7.46 1.29 -1.43
N VAL A 65 -7.35 2.12 -2.47
CA VAL A 65 -6.09 2.32 -3.19
C VAL A 65 -5.52 3.69 -2.86
N THR A 66 -4.23 3.73 -2.55
CA THR A 66 -3.49 4.98 -2.31
C THR A 66 -2.12 4.93 -2.98
N THR A 67 -1.55 6.10 -3.19
CA THR A 67 -0.17 6.27 -3.66
C THR A 67 0.72 6.75 -2.53
N SER A 68 1.98 6.33 -2.55
CA SER A 68 3.05 6.89 -1.72
C SER A 68 4.21 7.33 -2.62
N GLY A 69 5.14 8.11 -2.07
CA GLY A 69 6.40 8.45 -2.73
C GLY A 69 7.43 7.32 -2.66
N CYS A 70 8.70 7.69 -2.56
CA CYS A 70 9.80 6.73 -2.46
C CYS A 70 9.82 6.02 -1.10
N MET A 71 10.12 4.72 -1.10
CA MET A 71 10.32 3.90 0.11
C MET A 71 11.80 3.70 0.47
N GLY A 72 12.71 4.29 -0.30
CA GLY A 72 14.16 4.21 -0.08
C GLY A 72 14.83 2.92 -0.58
N LEU A 73 14.09 2.06 -1.30
CA LEU A 73 14.56 0.75 -1.79
C LEU A 73 14.51 0.67 -3.32
N CYS A 74 15.17 1.62 -3.99
CA CYS A 74 15.08 1.78 -5.45
C CYS A 74 15.48 0.52 -6.24
N SER A 75 16.41 -0.30 -5.72
CA SER A 75 16.85 -1.54 -6.38
C SER A 75 15.80 -2.66 -6.38
N ARG A 76 14.67 -2.45 -5.70
CA ARG A 76 13.63 -3.44 -5.43
C ARG A 76 12.25 -3.04 -5.96
N GLU A 77 12.20 -1.91 -6.66
CA GLU A 77 10.98 -1.39 -7.24
C GLU A 77 10.51 -2.21 -8.46
N PRO A 78 9.22 -2.13 -8.83
CA PRO A 78 8.13 -1.45 -8.11
C PRO A 78 7.75 -2.10 -6.79
N LEU A 79 7.36 -1.28 -5.82
CA LEU A 79 6.97 -1.71 -4.47
C LEU A 79 5.48 -1.50 -4.26
N VAL A 80 4.84 -2.47 -3.59
CA VAL A 80 3.42 -2.38 -3.20
C VAL A 80 3.29 -2.82 -1.75
N THR A 81 2.61 -2.02 -0.92
CA THR A 81 2.23 -2.42 0.43
C THR A 81 0.76 -2.79 0.46
N VAL A 82 0.43 -3.96 1.02
CA VAL A 82 -0.95 -4.39 1.29
C VAL A 82 -1.15 -4.45 2.79
N GLU A 83 -2.11 -3.68 3.28
CA GLU A 83 -2.51 -3.60 4.68
C GLU A 83 -3.93 -4.17 4.78
N THR A 84 -4.07 -5.32 5.44
CA THR A 84 -5.38 -5.96 5.67
C THR A 84 -5.77 -5.75 7.13
N LEU A 85 -7.06 -5.51 7.41
CA LEU A 85 -7.55 -5.39 8.78
C LEU A 85 -7.13 -6.60 9.63
N ASN A 86 -6.60 -6.33 10.82
CA ASN A 86 -6.12 -7.33 11.79
C ASN A 86 -4.98 -8.23 11.30
N ALA A 87 -4.27 -7.85 10.23
CA ALA A 87 -3.08 -8.56 9.76
C ALA A 87 -1.89 -7.61 9.65
N GLU A 88 -0.68 -8.19 9.68
CA GLU A 88 0.54 -7.42 9.48
C GLU A 88 0.61 -6.88 8.05
N PRO A 89 1.04 -5.62 7.85
CA PRO A 89 1.30 -5.08 6.53
C PRO A 89 2.31 -5.94 5.76
N ILE A 90 2.00 -6.27 4.51
CA ILE A 90 2.88 -7.03 3.62
C ILE A 90 3.44 -6.09 2.55
N LYS A 91 4.77 -6.06 2.41
CA LYS A 91 5.46 -5.30 1.37
C LYS A 91 5.94 -6.25 0.29
N TYR A 92 5.56 -5.97 -0.96
CA TYR A 92 5.94 -6.71 -2.15
C TYR A 92 6.99 -5.94 -2.95
N GLU A 93 7.89 -6.68 -3.61
CA GLU A 93 8.97 -6.14 -4.45
C GLU A 93 8.94 -6.69 -5.87
N TYR A 94 9.63 -5.98 -6.77
CA TYR A 94 9.71 -6.32 -8.19
C TYR A 94 8.32 -6.59 -8.78
N VAL A 95 7.33 -5.79 -8.36
CA VAL A 95 5.94 -5.99 -8.74
C VAL A 95 5.78 -5.56 -10.20
N ASN A 96 5.17 -6.43 -11.00
CA ASN A 96 4.79 -6.15 -12.38
C ASN A 96 3.28 -6.42 -12.53
N PRO A 97 2.65 -6.09 -13.68
CA PRO A 97 1.23 -6.32 -13.89
C PRO A 97 0.76 -7.73 -13.55
N ASN A 98 1.49 -8.77 -13.98
CA ASN A 98 1.10 -10.17 -13.71
C ASN A 98 1.14 -10.51 -12.22
N LYS A 99 2.20 -10.10 -11.51
CA LYS A 99 2.29 -10.27 -10.05
C LYS A 99 1.19 -9.47 -9.34
N MET A 100 0.86 -8.28 -9.83
CA MET A 100 -0.20 -7.46 -9.24
C MET A 100 -1.57 -8.16 -9.35
N ARG A 101 -1.91 -8.73 -10.51
CA ARG A 101 -3.13 -9.54 -10.66
C ARG A 101 -3.16 -10.73 -9.70
N GLN A 102 -2.03 -11.39 -9.52
CA GLN A 102 -1.91 -12.51 -8.58
C GLN A 102 -2.06 -12.07 -7.12
N ILE A 103 -1.39 -10.99 -6.72
CA ILE A 103 -1.52 -10.39 -5.39
C ILE A 103 -2.98 -9.98 -5.15
N PHE A 104 -3.65 -9.39 -6.14
CA PHE A 104 -5.06 -9.05 -6.03
C PHE A 104 -5.94 -10.28 -5.77
N LYS A 105 -5.87 -11.28 -6.63
CA LYS A 105 -6.74 -12.47 -6.53
C LYS A 105 -6.45 -13.31 -5.28
N ARG A 106 -5.17 -13.51 -4.97
CA ARG A 106 -4.76 -14.41 -3.89
C ARG A 106 -4.69 -13.71 -2.55
N HIS A 107 -3.99 -12.59 -2.48
CA HIS A 107 -3.81 -11.91 -1.20
C HIS A 107 -5.00 -11.02 -0.86
N ILE A 108 -5.42 -10.14 -1.77
CA ILE A 108 -6.47 -9.15 -1.47
C ILE A 108 -7.84 -9.83 -1.37
N LEU A 109 -8.21 -10.73 -2.28
CA LEU A 109 -9.51 -11.41 -2.23
C LEU A 109 -9.51 -12.65 -1.34
N ALA A 110 -8.53 -13.55 -1.47
CA ALA A 110 -8.52 -14.82 -0.76
C ALA A 110 -7.73 -14.82 0.57
N GLY A 111 -7.06 -13.72 0.94
CA GLY A 111 -6.25 -13.64 2.16
C GLY A 111 -4.94 -14.44 2.12
N GLU A 112 -4.55 -14.97 0.95
CA GLU A 112 -3.39 -15.82 0.75
C GLU A 112 -2.16 -14.99 0.34
N VAL A 113 -1.27 -14.73 1.30
CA VAL A 113 -0.02 -13.97 1.07
C VAL A 113 0.86 -14.68 0.04
N GLN A 114 1.26 -13.94 -0.99
CA GLN A 114 2.13 -14.46 -2.05
C GLN A 114 3.60 -14.40 -1.62
N THR A 115 4.00 -15.30 -0.72
CA THR A 115 5.31 -15.32 -0.05
C THR A 115 6.53 -15.19 -0.97
N PRO A 116 6.57 -15.72 -2.20
CA PRO A 116 7.76 -15.57 -3.06
C PRO A 116 8.03 -14.14 -3.51
N PHE A 117 7.07 -13.23 -3.36
CA PHE A 117 7.18 -11.83 -3.77
C PHE A 117 7.37 -10.88 -2.58
N VAL A 118 7.36 -11.41 -1.36
CA VAL A 118 7.38 -10.61 -0.13
C VAL A 118 8.81 -10.15 0.13
N LEU A 119 8.95 -8.83 0.25
CA LEU A 119 10.17 -8.18 0.73
C LEU A 119 10.19 -8.14 2.27
N ALA A 120 9.09 -7.73 2.89
CA ALA A 120 9.02 -7.56 4.33
C ALA A 120 7.59 -7.67 4.86
N LYS A 121 7.46 -7.99 6.16
CA LYS A 121 6.21 -8.01 6.91
C LYS A 121 6.28 -7.01 8.07
N GLY A 122 5.13 -6.46 8.44
CA GLY A 122 5.00 -5.55 9.58
C GLY A 122 5.28 -4.08 9.26
N ALA A 123 5.12 -3.24 10.29
CA ALA A 123 5.48 -1.83 10.29
C ALA A 123 6.53 -1.57 11.37
N GLU A 124 7.34 -0.52 11.19
CA GLU A 124 8.27 -0.11 12.23
C GLU A 124 7.49 0.41 13.43
N VAL A 125 7.69 -0.22 14.59
CA VAL A 125 7.13 0.24 15.86
C VAL A 125 8.25 0.95 16.61
N LEU A 126 8.14 2.28 16.73
CA LEU A 126 9.01 3.05 17.61
C LEU A 126 8.76 2.57 19.05
N LYS A 127 9.78 1.99 19.68
CA LYS A 127 9.81 1.72 21.12
C LYS A 127 10.10 3.00 21.88
#